data_AF-A0A3N9WXU5-F1
#
_entry.id   AF-A0A3N9WXU5-F1
#
_cell.length_a   1.000
_cell.length_b   1.000
_cell.length_c   1.000
_cell.angle_alpha   90.00
_cell.angle_beta   90.00
_cell.angle_gamma   90.00
#
_symmetry.space_group_name_H-M   'P 1'
#
loop_
_entity.id
_entity.type
_entity.pdbx_description
1 polymer ?
#
loop_
_entity_poly.entity_id
_entity_poly.type
_entity_poly.pdbx_seq_one_letter_code
_entity_poly.pdbx_strand_id
1 'polypeptide(L)'
;MKSRQPARAVRCSTGSAGTCGAGGTKRPPVGWSQSPEAMRQLAAVRGPDFDRLFVRMMTEHHQGAIEMATNLLTVGSDLTLNEFANAVATEQTVEIDRMREILGS
;
A
#
# COMPACT_ATOMS: atom_id res chain seq x y z
N MET A 1 12.57 3.47 42.42
CA MET A 1 13.64 3.63 41.42
C MET A 1 13.93 2.25 40.80
N LYS A 2 13.46 1.98 39.57
CA LYS A 2 13.72 0.71 38.86
C LYS A 2 14.95 0.89 37.96
N SER A 3 15.96 0.08 38.23
CA SER A 3 17.28 0.06 37.60
C SER A 3 17.19 -0.25 36.10
N ARG A 4 17.76 0.61 35.25
CA ARG A 4 17.92 0.36 33.81
C ARG A 4 19.17 -0.50 33.58
N GLN A 5 19.00 -1.65 32.92
CA GLN A 5 20.14 -2.43 32.39
C GLN A 5 20.74 -1.70 31.17
N PRO A 6 22.08 -1.73 30.98
CA PRO A 6 22.68 -1.14 29.79
C PRO A 6 22.48 -2.05 28.57
N ALA A 7 22.19 -1.43 27.43
CA ALA A 7 22.12 -2.10 26.14
C ALA A 7 23.45 -2.81 25.84
N ARG A 8 23.39 -4.12 25.57
CA ARG A 8 24.54 -4.89 25.05
C ARG A 8 24.92 -4.34 23.68
N ALA A 9 26.11 -3.75 23.58
CA ALA A 9 26.72 -3.41 22.31
C ALA A 9 26.94 -4.69 21.48
N VAL A 10 26.36 -4.76 20.28
CA VAL A 10 26.64 -5.82 19.31
C VAL A 10 28.06 -5.58 18.80
N ARG A 11 28.99 -6.44 19.19
CA ARG A 11 30.38 -6.41 18.77
C ARG A 11 30.46 -6.96 17.35
N CYS A 12 30.84 -6.13 16.38
CA CYS A 12 31.16 -6.60 15.04
C CYS A 12 32.55 -7.25 15.09
N SER A 13 32.62 -8.57 14.90
CA SER A 13 33.89 -9.29 14.77
C SER A 13 34.41 -9.13 13.35
N THR A 14 35.54 -8.43 13.21
CA THR A 14 36.31 -8.32 11.97
C THR A 14 36.79 -9.70 11.51
N GLY A 15 36.32 -10.15 10.35
CA GLY A 15 36.78 -11.38 9.71
C GLY A 15 36.15 -11.62 8.33
N SER A 16 36.95 -11.39 7.28
CA SER A 16 36.78 -11.80 5.89
C SER A 16 35.64 -11.16 5.06
N ALA A 17 35.96 -10.93 3.79
CA ALA A 17 35.17 -10.20 2.81
C ALA A 17 33.77 -10.82 2.58
N GLY A 18 32.79 -10.32 3.32
CA GLY A 18 31.37 -10.52 3.04
C GLY A 18 30.86 -9.32 2.28
N THR A 19 30.50 -9.50 1.01
CA THR A 19 29.68 -8.55 0.25
C THR A 19 28.48 -8.18 1.11
N CYS A 20 28.35 -6.90 1.47
CA CYS A 20 27.15 -6.36 2.08
C CYS A 20 26.02 -6.54 1.07
N GLY A 21 25.20 -7.58 1.28
CA GLY A 21 23.96 -7.76 0.56
C GLY A 21 23.14 -6.49 0.73
N ALA A 22 22.85 -5.82 -0.38
CA ALA A 22 21.84 -4.79 -0.44
C ALA A 22 20.53 -5.46 -0.01
N GLY A 23 20.22 -5.35 1.28
CA GLY A 23 18.93 -5.69 1.86
C GLY A 23 17.89 -4.76 1.29
N GLY A 24 17.44 -5.05 0.06
CA GLY A 24 16.17 -4.57 -0.41
C GLY A 24 15.14 -5.17 0.53
N THR A 25 14.69 -4.39 1.50
CA THR A 25 13.43 -4.68 2.17
C THR A 25 12.39 -4.69 1.06
N LYS A 26 12.09 -5.88 0.54
CA LYS A 26 10.85 -6.17 -0.17
C LYS A 26 9.76 -6.01 0.88
N ARG A 27 9.53 -4.77 1.34
CA ARG A 27 8.24 -4.47 1.93
C ARG A 27 7.28 -4.78 0.78
N PRO A 28 6.41 -5.81 0.91
CA PRO A 28 5.44 -6.06 -0.14
C PRO A 28 4.74 -4.73 -0.40
N PRO A 29 4.37 -4.42 -1.66
CA PRO A 29 3.48 -3.31 -1.88
C PRO A 29 2.34 -3.47 -0.89
N VAL A 30 2.16 -2.45 -0.06
CA VAL A 30 0.95 -2.27 0.74
C VAL A 30 -0.22 -2.56 -0.20
N GLY A 31 -1.18 -3.41 0.17
CA GLY A 31 -2.07 -4.11 -0.77
C GLY A 31 -2.83 -3.24 -1.79
N TRP A 32 -2.87 -1.92 -1.58
CA TRP A 32 -3.39 -0.92 -2.50
C TRP A 32 -2.41 -0.47 -3.61
N SER A 33 -1.10 -0.59 -3.44
CA SER A 33 -0.10 -0.07 -4.37
C SER A 33 0.15 -1.06 -5.52
N GLN A 34 0.08 -0.56 -6.75
CA GLN A 34 0.31 -1.35 -7.94
C GLN A 34 1.78 -1.77 -8.06
N SER A 35 2.02 -3.02 -8.46
CA SER A 35 3.39 -3.52 -8.62
C SER A 35 4.10 -2.80 -9.76
N PRO A 36 5.45 -2.68 -9.72
CA PRO A 36 6.21 -2.14 -10.85
C PRO A 36 5.96 -2.88 -12.16
N GLU A 37 5.60 -4.16 -12.09
CA GLU A 37 5.25 -4.96 -13.27
C GLU A 37 3.88 -4.58 -13.83
N ALA A 38 2.86 -4.45 -12.98
CA ALA A 38 1.54 -3.99 -13.38
C ALA A 38 1.61 -2.60 -14.06
N MET A 39 2.43 -1.69 -13.52
CA MET A 39 2.68 -0.38 -14.13
C MET A 39 3.37 -0.48 -15.50
N ARG A 40 4.31 -1.43 -15.70
CA ARG A 40 4.92 -1.67 -17.01
C ARG A 40 3.92 -2.22 -18.01
N GLN A 41 3.03 -3.13 -17.60
CA GLN A 41 1.97 -3.66 -18.46
C GLN A 41 1.00 -2.56 -18.89
N LEU A 42 0.58 -1.71 -17.95
CA LEU A 42 -0.26 -0.54 -18.23
C LEU A 42 0.42 0.41 -19.23
N ALA A 43 1.72 0.67 -19.07
CA ALA A 43 2.49 1.52 -19.98
C ALA A 43 2.65 0.93 -21.40
N ALA A 44 2.39 -0.36 -21.60
CA ALA A 44 2.53 -1.04 -22.89
C ALA A 44 1.22 -1.09 -23.71
N VAL A 45 0.06 -1.02 -23.06
CA VAL A 45 -1.26 -1.10 -23.72
C VAL A 45 -1.77 0.28 -24.18
N ARG A 46 -2.62 0.30 -25.21
CA ARG A 46 -3.16 1.54 -25.80
C ARG A 46 -4.64 1.38 -26.12
N GLY A 47 -5.34 2.51 -26.26
CA GLY A 47 -6.75 2.52 -26.66
C GLY A 47 -7.66 1.81 -25.65
N PRO A 48 -8.73 1.14 -26.10
CA PRO A 48 -9.70 0.52 -25.20
C PRO A 48 -9.12 -0.48 -24.20
N ASP A 49 -8.03 -1.16 -24.54
CA ASP A 49 -7.37 -2.12 -23.64
C ASP A 49 -6.63 -1.41 -22.49
N PHE A 50 -6.11 -0.20 -22.76
CA PHE A 50 -5.58 0.66 -21.70
C PHE A 50 -6.68 1.07 -20.74
N ASP A 51 -7.83 1.54 -21.25
CA ASP A 51 -8.92 2.01 -20.41
C ASP A 51 -9.44 0.88 -19.49
N ARG A 52 -9.65 -0.32 -20.04
CA ARG A 52 -10.07 -1.49 -19.24
C ARG A 52 -9.06 -1.88 -18.17
N LEU A 53 -7.77 -1.92 -18.53
CA LEU A 53 -6.71 -2.28 -17.59
C LEU A 53 -6.57 -1.22 -16.48
N PHE A 54 -6.63 0.06 -16.85
CA PHE A 54 -6.58 1.17 -15.92
C PHE A 54 -7.74 1.10 -14.92
N VAL A 55 -8.98 0.96 -15.39
CA VAL A 55 -10.17 0.90 -14.52
C VAL A 55 -10.12 -0.32 -13.59
N ARG A 56 -9.65 -1.48 -14.07
CA ARG A 56 -9.45 -2.66 -13.21
C ARG A 56 -8.41 -2.38 -12.12
N MET A 57 -7.25 -1.84 -12.49
CA MET A 57 -6.18 -1.53 -11.53
C MET A 57 -6.60 -0.47 -10.50
N MET A 58 -7.37 0.55 -10.93
CA MET A 58 -7.89 1.57 -10.03
C MET A 58 -8.97 1.02 -9.09
N THR A 59 -9.79 0.09 -9.56
CA THR A 59 -10.75 -0.62 -8.69
C THR A 59 -10.03 -1.37 -7.56
N GLU A 60 -8.96 -2.09 -7.88
CA GLU A 60 -8.16 -2.83 -6.88
C GLU A 60 -7.41 -1.87 -5.93
N HIS A 61 -6.84 -0.78 -6.46
CA HIS A 61 -6.19 0.25 -5.66
C HIS A 61 -7.14 0.85 -4.61
N HIS A 62 -8.36 1.19 -5.03
CA HIS A 62 -9.39 1.76 -4.17
C HIS A 62 -9.87 0.78 -3.09
N GLN A 63 -10.01 -0.50 -3.42
CA GLN A 63 -10.36 -1.53 -2.44
C GLN A 63 -9.32 -1.61 -1.33
N GLY A 64 -8.02 -1.60 -1.68
CA GLY A 64 -6.96 -1.57 -0.68
C GLY A 64 -6.94 -0.28 0.15
N ALA A 65 -7.31 0.87 -0.44
CA ALA A 65 -7.45 2.13 0.30
C ALA A 65 -8.60 2.09 1.32
N ILE A 66 -9.75 1.49 0.96
CA ILE A 66 -10.88 1.28 1.88
C ILE A 66 -10.50 0.35 3.02
N GLU A 67 -9.76 -0.73 2.74
CA GLU A 67 -9.28 -1.64 3.79
C GLU A 67 -8.38 -0.90 4.78
N MET A 68 -7.46 -0.06 4.29
CA MET A 68 -6.60 0.74 5.16
C MET A 68 -7.35 1.80 5.96
N ALA A 69 -8.29 2.51 5.33
CA ALA A 69 -9.13 3.49 6.02
C ALA A 69 -9.95 2.81 7.13
N THR A 70 -10.53 1.65 6.84
CA THR A 70 -11.29 0.85 7.81
C THR A 70 -10.40 0.38 8.95
N ASN A 71 -9.19 -0.10 8.66
CA ASN A 71 -8.22 -0.49 9.67
C ASN A 71 -7.87 0.69 10.60
N LEU A 72 -7.67 1.90 10.06
CA LEU A 72 -7.45 3.10 10.86
C LEU A 72 -8.62 3.40 11.80
N LEU A 73 -9.86 3.26 11.34
CA LEU A 73 -11.05 3.46 12.18
C LEU A 73 -11.14 2.48 13.36
N THR A 74 -10.58 1.27 13.24
CA THR A 74 -10.59 0.27 14.33
C THR A 74 -9.57 0.54 15.43
N VAL A 75 -8.47 1.24 15.11
CA VAL A 75 -7.34 1.47 16.04
C VAL A 75 -7.15 2.95 16.40
N GLY A 76 -7.80 3.86 15.67
CA GLY A 76 -7.59 5.29 15.73
C GLY A 76 -8.34 5.97 16.87
N SER A 77 -7.63 6.78 17.66
CA SER A 77 -8.21 7.61 18.72
C SER A 77 -8.28 9.10 18.37
N ASP A 78 -7.71 9.49 17.23
CA ASP A 78 -7.68 10.88 16.77
C ASP A 78 -8.91 11.18 15.90
N LEU A 79 -9.69 12.19 16.29
CA LEU A 79 -10.95 12.53 15.62
C LEU A 79 -10.72 12.95 14.17
N THR A 80 -9.71 13.77 13.90
CA THR A 80 -9.41 14.28 12.55
C THR A 80 -8.99 13.14 11.62
N LEU A 81 -8.17 12.20 12.11
CA LEU A 81 -7.81 11.01 11.34
C LEU A 81 -9.00 10.08 11.08
N ASN A 82 -9.92 9.95 12.03
CA ASN A 82 -11.12 9.15 11.86
C ASN A 82 -12.12 9.79 10.88
N GLU A 83 -12.27 11.10 10.90
CA GLU A 83 -13.08 11.83 9.91
C GLU A 83 -12.50 11.66 8.50
N PHE A 84 -11.17 11.80 8.36
CA PHE A 84 -10.48 11.57 7.10
C PHE A 84 -10.66 10.12 6.59
N ALA A 85 -10.50 9.13 7.46
CA ALA A 85 -10.66 7.73 7.09
C ALA A 85 -12.10 7.41 6.63
N ASN A 86 -13.12 7.96 7.31
CA ASN A 86 -14.51 7.81 6.89
C ASN A 86 -14.78 8.46 5.53
N ALA A 87 -14.24 9.67 5.29
CA ALA A 87 -14.39 10.36 4.02
C ALA A 87 -13.78 9.54 2.87
N VAL A 88 -12.54 9.06 3.04
CA VAL A 88 -11.86 8.20 2.07
C VAL A 88 -12.67 6.92 1.81
N ALA A 89 -13.11 6.21 2.85
CA ALA A 89 -13.87 4.97 2.66
C ALA A 89 -15.16 5.20 1.86
N THR A 90 -15.86 6.31 2.12
CA THR A 90 -17.10 6.68 1.45
C THR A 90 -16.87 7.05 -0.01
N GLU A 91 -15.94 7.97 -0.28
CA GLU A 91 -15.66 8.47 -1.63
C GLU A 91 -15.13 7.34 -2.54
N GLN A 92 -14.20 6.54 -2.04
CA GLN A 92 -13.60 5.44 -2.80
C GLN A 92 -14.63 4.35 -3.13
N THR A 93 -15.64 4.13 -2.28
CA THR A 93 -16.74 3.21 -2.56
C THR A 93 -17.58 3.68 -3.75
N VAL A 94 -17.93 4.97 -3.77
CA VAL A 94 -18.68 5.56 -4.89
C VAL A 94 -17.88 5.49 -6.20
N GLU A 95 -16.57 5.70 -6.14
CA GLU A 95 -15.71 5.59 -7.32
C GLU A 95 -15.60 4.15 -7.83
N ILE A 96 -15.54 3.15 -6.95
CA ILE A 96 -15.59 1.74 -7.35
C ILE A 96 -16.88 1.40 -8.11
N ASP A 97 -18.03 1.90 -7.64
CA ASP A 97 -19.30 1.61 -8.29
C ASP A 97 -19.35 2.21 -9.70
N ARG A 98 -18.88 3.45 -9.87
CA ARG A 98 -18.73 4.08 -11.20
C ARG A 98 -17.76 3.31 -12.10
N MET A 99 -16.64 2.82 -11.57
CA MET A 99 -15.68 2.01 -12.33
C MET A 99 -16.26 0.66 -12.78
N ARG A 100 -17.10 0.04 -11.94
CA ARG A 100 -17.81 -1.20 -12.30
C ARG A 100 -18.83 -0.98 -13.40
N GLU A 101 -19.54 0.15 -13.37
CA GLU A 101 -20.46 0.54 -14.45
C GLU A 101 -19.71 0.68 -15.78
N ILE A 102 -18.53 1.31 -15.80
CA ILE A 102 -17.69 1.48 -17.00
C ILE A 102 -17.20 0.13 -17.56
N LEU A 103 -16.93 -0.87 -16.71
CA LEU A 103 -16.50 -2.20 -17.15
C LEU A 103 -17.66 -3.12 -17.56
N GLY A 104 -18.86 -2.86 -17.05
CA GLY A 104 -20.09 -3.62 -17.34
C GLY A 104 -20.87 -3.11 -18.55
N SER A 105 -20.55 -1.91 -19.06
CA SER A 105 -21.02 -1.34 -20.33
C SER A 105 -20.18 -1.79 -21.53
#